data_AF-W5JIL9-F1
#
_entry.id   AF-W5JIL9-F1
#
_cell.length_a   1.000
_cell.length_b   1.000
_cell.length_c   1.000
_cell.angle_alpha   90.00
_cell.angle_beta   90.00
_cell.angle_gamma   90.00
#
_symmetry.space_group_name_H-M   'P 1'
#
loop_
_entity.id
_entity.type
_entity.pdbx_description
1 polymer ?
#
loop_
_entity_poly.entity_id
_entity_poly.type
_entity_poly.pdbx_seq_one_letter_code
_entity_poly.pdbx_strand_id
1 'polypeptide(L)'
;MRYPNTLDLNTYRAYMCARHLNRDKHRQLDAINLDWDLNVPEPLKTLCLKAIAENWMTVPYFRELPLCEDRQYLLDLLDLNFPLENLCARVRSDAFWKRAFQHRWRNFVPIEVGSKPWIRIYLEQHLSETIEHLKPADYDQESVRKIIDLCSPFVRELRIERLQPSLSDNSDHVPFDMILGCLRKLQRISLTYDVKDVGHNFFLGCATITEMDVKLMTQGLERCGDLTEFRLHSSKLEPTMMKRISAALIKGCPNLTTIAFPHCRCGDIGLRAFCEPIKPNSFPNIREIVLTNNFLSPESVQELTWRLRHRPIQRLDLRLNPILTDGAMIIMTGVLYMPLKELNLSCCSIDEQIEEHLLMLIRFNSTIRRLDISSNRLGPAMGERLLQRVRENKALQHFDLRNTDISYDVRAIIDEVILENRDPHSLSSW
;
A
#
# COMPACT_ATOMS: atom_id res chain seq x y z
N MET A 1 -43.68 56.54 -9.99
CA MET A 1 -43.81 55.23 -10.68
C MET A 1 -44.91 54.44 -10.00
N ARG A 2 -45.89 53.89 -10.73
CA ARG A 2 -46.82 52.90 -10.17
C ARG A 2 -46.06 51.57 -10.08
N TYR A 3 -45.97 50.99 -8.89
CA TYR A 3 -45.35 49.68 -8.71
C TYR A 3 -46.26 48.59 -9.30
N PRO A 4 -45.70 47.50 -9.85
CA PRO A 4 -46.48 46.37 -10.32
C PRO A 4 -47.28 45.77 -9.16
N ASN A 5 -48.58 45.52 -9.35
CA ASN A 5 -49.46 44.89 -8.35
C ASN A 5 -49.07 43.43 -8.00
N THR A 6 -48.03 42.90 -8.64
CA THR A 6 -47.52 41.54 -8.46
C THR A 6 -46.41 41.44 -7.41
N LEU A 7 -45.97 42.56 -6.84
CA LEU A 7 -44.92 42.58 -5.82
C LEU A 7 -45.51 42.29 -4.44
N ASP A 8 -45.05 41.21 -3.80
CA ASP A 8 -45.47 40.82 -2.46
C ASP A 8 -45.14 41.92 -1.42
N LEU A 9 -46.04 42.11 -0.45
CA LEU A 9 -45.94 43.19 0.53
C LEU A 9 -44.71 43.06 1.43
N ASN A 10 -44.26 41.84 1.72
CA ASN A 10 -43.05 41.63 2.51
C ASN A 10 -41.79 41.97 1.70
N THR A 11 -41.81 41.64 0.39
CA THR A 11 -40.75 42.06 -0.55
C THR A 11 -40.66 43.58 -0.61
N TYR A 12 -41.79 44.27 -0.70
CA TYR A 12 -41.84 45.74 -0.68
C TYR A 12 -41.26 46.32 0.63
N ARG A 13 -41.63 45.75 1.78
CA ARG A 13 -41.16 46.21 3.10
C ARG A 13 -39.65 46.02 3.30
N ALA A 14 -39.06 44.96 2.75
CA ALA A 14 -37.62 44.72 2.83
C ALA A 14 -36.80 45.81 2.11
N TYR A 15 -37.28 46.30 0.96
CA TYR A 15 -36.61 47.35 0.18
C TYR A 15 -36.95 48.78 0.64
N MET A 16 -38.01 48.96 1.43
CA MET A 16 -38.44 50.24 2.01
C MET A 16 -37.70 50.63 3.31
N CYS A 17 -36.57 49.99 3.62
CA CYS A 17 -35.82 50.29 4.83
C CYS A 17 -34.94 51.55 4.64
N ALA A 18 -35.54 52.73 4.76
CA ALA A 18 -34.87 54.04 4.63
C ALA A 18 -33.68 54.24 5.60
N ARG A 19 -33.58 53.44 6.67
CA ARG A 19 -32.48 53.49 7.65
C ARG A 19 -31.13 53.02 7.07
N HIS A 20 -31.12 52.21 6.01
CA HIS A 20 -29.87 51.69 5.42
C HIS A 20 -29.41 52.44 4.17
N LEU A 21 -30.32 53.10 3.44
CA LEU A 21 -29.97 53.88 2.23
C LEU A 21 -29.10 55.12 2.50
N ASN A 22 -29.13 55.66 3.73
CA ASN A 22 -28.25 56.76 4.12
C ASN A 22 -26.78 56.35 4.29
N ARG A 23 -26.47 55.05 4.42
CA ARG A 23 -25.08 54.56 4.53
C ARG A 23 -24.31 54.67 3.21
N ASP A 24 -25.01 54.69 2.08
CA ASP A 24 -24.40 54.73 0.74
C ASP A 24 -24.23 56.15 0.18
N LYS A 25 -24.61 57.19 0.94
CA LYS A 25 -24.59 58.59 0.46
C LYS A 25 -23.19 59.11 0.10
N HIS A 26 -22.14 58.46 0.59
CA HIS A 26 -20.73 58.79 0.35
C HIS A 26 -19.97 57.73 -0.46
N ARG A 27 -20.66 56.72 -0.99
CA ARG A 27 -20.06 55.62 -1.76
C ARG A 27 -19.74 56.11 -3.17
N GLN A 28 -18.47 56.30 -3.48
CA GLN A 28 -17.99 56.74 -4.80
C GLN A 28 -17.64 55.52 -5.66
N LEU A 29 -18.34 55.35 -6.78
CA LEU A 29 -18.05 54.31 -7.78
C LEU A 29 -16.68 54.57 -8.42
N ASP A 30 -15.71 53.69 -8.16
CA ASP A 30 -14.45 53.65 -8.90
C ASP A 30 -14.55 52.60 -10.01
N ALA A 31 -14.55 53.06 -11.27
CA ALA A 31 -14.64 52.17 -12.43
C ALA A 31 -13.32 51.44 -12.75
N ILE A 32 -12.22 51.79 -12.07
CA ILE A 32 -10.88 51.28 -12.34
C ILE A 32 -10.48 50.24 -11.28
N ASN A 33 -10.90 50.44 -10.02
CA ASN A 33 -10.66 49.51 -8.93
C ASN A 33 -11.96 48.83 -8.52
N LEU A 34 -12.18 47.55 -8.89
CA LEU A 34 -13.39 46.78 -8.55
C LEU A 34 -13.47 46.36 -7.06
N ASP A 35 -12.41 46.56 -6.28
CA ASP A 35 -12.36 46.28 -4.82
C ASP A 35 -12.73 47.50 -3.97
N TRP A 36 -13.24 48.58 -4.59
CA TRP A 36 -13.64 49.84 -3.94
C TRP A 36 -14.77 49.73 -2.91
N ASP A 37 -15.33 48.53 -2.76
CA ASP A 37 -16.57 48.26 -2.05
C ASP A 37 -16.43 47.09 -1.08
N LEU A 38 -15.57 47.29 -0.08
CA LEU A 38 -15.31 46.30 0.97
C LEU A 38 -16.48 46.10 1.95
N ASN A 39 -17.55 46.90 1.81
CA ASN A 39 -18.76 46.85 2.64
C ASN A 39 -19.98 46.28 1.89
N VAL A 40 -19.77 45.54 0.80
CA VAL A 40 -20.85 44.78 0.15
C VAL A 40 -21.24 43.62 1.08
N PRO A 41 -22.50 43.54 1.54
CA PRO A 41 -22.95 42.39 2.30
C PRO A 41 -22.84 41.13 1.44
N GLU A 42 -22.39 40.03 2.05
CA GLU A 42 -22.26 38.77 1.33
C GLU A 42 -23.56 38.39 0.62
N PRO A 43 -23.50 37.86 -0.62
CA PRO A 43 -24.69 37.44 -1.34
C PRO A 43 -25.53 36.49 -0.48
N LEU A 44 -26.87 36.63 -0.54
CA LEU A 44 -27.79 35.75 0.19
C LEU A 44 -27.47 34.27 -0.06
N LYS A 45 -27.10 33.94 -1.30
CA LYS A 45 -26.61 32.62 -1.72
C LYS A 45 -25.46 32.10 -0.84
N THR A 46 -24.42 32.91 -0.64
CA THR A 46 -23.25 32.57 0.19
C THR A 46 -23.66 32.37 1.65
N LEU A 47 -24.50 33.25 2.18
CA LEU A 47 -25.03 33.14 3.55
C LEU A 47 -25.85 31.85 3.73
N CYS A 48 -26.69 31.49 2.77
CA CYS A 48 -27.44 30.24 2.78
C CYS A 48 -26.52 29.02 2.74
N LEU A 49 -25.47 29.03 1.91
CA LEU A 49 -24.50 27.91 1.85
C LEU A 49 -23.72 27.77 3.16
N LYS A 50 -23.32 28.88 3.81
CA LYS A 50 -22.70 28.85 5.14
C LYS A 50 -23.65 28.27 6.19
N ALA A 51 -24.91 28.70 6.21
CA ALA A 51 -25.91 28.16 7.13
C ALA A 51 -26.14 26.66 6.92
N ILE A 52 -26.14 26.19 5.66
CA ILE A 52 -26.23 24.75 5.34
C ILE A 52 -24.97 24.02 5.82
N ALA A 53 -23.78 24.59 5.64
CA ALA A 53 -22.53 23.99 6.11
C ALA A 53 -22.49 23.84 7.64
N GLU A 54 -22.90 24.88 8.37
CA GLU A 54 -22.97 24.89 9.84
C GLU A 54 -24.01 23.90 10.38
N ASN A 55 -25.11 23.72 9.66
CA ASN A 55 -26.21 22.83 10.05
C ASN A 55 -26.19 21.49 9.27
N TRP A 56 -25.03 21.08 8.76
CA TRP A 56 -24.93 19.91 7.91
C TRP A 56 -25.46 18.63 8.58
N MET A 57 -25.30 18.51 9.90
CA MET A 57 -25.77 17.36 10.69
C MET A 57 -27.29 17.21 10.72
N THR A 58 -28.02 18.33 10.69
CA THR A 58 -29.48 18.35 10.75
C THR A 58 -30.09 18.40 9.36
N VAL A 59 -29.45 19.12 8.43
CA VAL A 59 -30.01 19.40 7.10
C VAL A 59 -28.93 19.33 6.01
N PRO A 60 -28.53 18.12 5.56
CA PRO A 60 -27.46 17.96 4.59
C PRO A 60 -27.99 18.08 3.16
N TYR A 61 -28.44 19.28 2.78
CA TYR A 61 -28.89 19.61 1.43
C TYR A 61 -27.69 19.74 0.50
N PHE A 62 -27.42 18.69 -0.28
CA PHE A 62 -26.30 18.67 -1.21
C PHE A 62 -26.75 18.39 -2.63
N ARG A 63 -27.56 17.34 -2.82
CA ARG A 63 -28.09 16.97 -4.12
C ARG A 63 -29.21 17.92 -4.57
N GLU A 64 -29.85 18.54 -3.58
CA GLU A 64 -30.93 19.50 -3.71
C GLU A 64 -30.44 20.86 -4.20
N LEU A 65 -29.14 21.16 -4.07
CA LEU A 65 -28.55 22.36 -4.64
C LEU A 65 -28.46 22.25 -6.16
N PRO A 66 -29.08 23.17 -6.92
CA PRO A 66 -29.20 23.04 -8.38
C PRO A 66 -27.87 23.27 -9.10
N LEU A 67 -27.07 24.24 -8.67
CA LEU A 67 -25.84 24.66 -9.34
C LEU A 67 -24.63 23.84 -8.87
N CYS A 68 -23.77 23.45 -9.83
CA CYS A 68 -22.53 22.74 -9.53
C CYS A 68 -21.54 23.57 -8.69
N GLU A 69 -21.43 24.87 -8.99
CA GLU A 69 -20.54 25.79 -8.29
C GLU A 69 -20.89 25.89 -6.80
N ASP A 70 -22.18 25.88 -6.48
CA ASP A 70 -22.69 25.99 -5.11
C ASP A 70 -22.39 24.73 -4.32
N ARG A 71 -22.50 23.57 -4.96
CA ARG A 71 -22.10 22.30 -4.36
C ARG A 71 -20.61 22.28 -4.09
N GLN A 72 -19.78 22.78 -5.02
CA GLN A 72 -18.33 22.86 -4.82
C GLN A 72 -17.97 23.82 -3.68
N TYR A 73 -18.57 25.01 -3.67
CA TYR A 73 -18.36 26.00 -2.61
C TYR A 73 -18.86 25.51 -1.25
N LEU A 74 -20.00 24.80 -1.20
CA LEU A 74 -20.47 24.16 0.03
C LEU A 74 -19.47 23.12 0.54
N LEU A 75 -18.95 22.25 -0.33
CA LEU A 75 -17.90 21.31 0.05
C LEU A 75 -16.67 22.03 0.59
N ASP A 76 -16.36 23.21 0.05
CA ASP A 76 -15.26 24.02 0.55
C ASP A 76 -15.54 24.60 1.94
N LEU A 77 -16.80 24.88 2.28
CA LEU A 77 -17.22 25.37 3.59
C LEU A 77 -17.40 24.27 4.65
N LEU A 78 -17.62 23.01 4.25
CA LEU A 78 -17.86 21.93 5.20
C LEU A 78 -16.70 21.74 6.17
N ASP A 79 -17.02 21.70 7.47
CA ASP A 79 -16.08 21.34 8.52
C ASP A 79 -15.55 19.91 8.31
N LEU A 80 -14.24 19.76 8.47
CA LEU A 80 -13.54 18.50 8.30
C LEU A 80 -13.62 17.62 9.56
N ASN A 81 -14.14 18.15 10.66
CA ASN A 81 -14.30 17.45 11.94
C ASN A 81 -15.67 16.74 12.10
N PHE A 82 -16.52 16.74 11.08
CA PHE A 82 -17.83 16.07 11.17
C PHE A 82 -17.71 14.54 11.33
N PRO A 83 -18.67 13.90 12.02
CA PRO A 83 -18.75 12.44 12.13
C PRO A 83 -18.77 11.76 10.76
N LEU A 84 -17.95 10.71 10.64
CA LEU A 84 -17.66 10.05 9.37
C LEU A 84 -18.89 9.35 8.76
N GLU A 85 -19.80 8.86 9.60
CA GLU A 85 -21.02 8.17 9.19
C GLU A 85 -21.87 9.04 8.25
N ASN A 86 -21.99 10.33 8.57
CA ASN A 86 -22.80 11.28 7.81
C ASN A 86 -22.09 11.76 6.54
N LEU A 87 -20.77 11.95 6.60
CA LEU A 87 -19.97 12.34 5.44
C LEU A 87 -19.95 11.25 4.37
N CYS A 88 -19.71 9.99 4.77
CA CYS A 88 -19.61 8.85 3.87
C CYS A 88 -20.90 8.51 3.12
N ALA A 89 -22.07 8.84 3.67
CA ALA A 89 -23.35 8.58 3.00
C ALA A 89 -23.64 9.57 1.86
N ARG A 90 -23.24 10.84 2.03
CA ARG A 90 -23.72 11.96 1.19
C ARG A 90 -22.64 12.63 0.36
N VAL A 91 -21.38 12.64 0.82
CA VAL A 91 -20.27 13.31 0.13
C VAL A 91 -19.52 12.32 -0.76
N ARG A 92 -19.67 12.49 -2.07
CA ARG A 92 -18.97 11.70 -3.11
C ARG A 92 -17.90 12.50 -3.87
N SER A 93 -17.62 13.74 -3.43
CA SER A 93 -16.64 14.59 -4.09
C SER A 93 -15.21 14.19 -3.72
N ASP A 94 -14.43 13.88 -4.75
CA ASP A 94 -13.03 13.49 -4.63
C ASP A 94 -12.16 14.62 -4.05
N ALA A 95 -12.42 15.87 -4.46
CA ALA A 95 -11.72 17.06 -3.97
C ALA A 95 -11.92 17.27 -2.46
N PHE A 96 -13.14 17.03 -1.95
CA PHE A 96 -13.42 17.11 -0.52
C PHE A 96 -12.59 16.10 0.27
N TRP A 97 -12.59 14.83 -0.15
CA TRP A 97 -11.86 13.78 0.56
C TRP A 97 -10.34 13.96 0.47
N LYS A 98 -9.83 14.50 -0.65
CA LYS A 98 -8.43 14.91 -0.77
C LYS A 98 -8.07 15.97 0.27
N ARG A 99 -8.91 17.00 0.39
CA ARG A 99 -8.71 18.08 1.36
C ARG A 99 -8.82 17.59 2.80
N ALA A 100 -9.82 16.76 3.10
CA ALA A 100 -10.00 16.13 4.41
C ALA A 100 -8.77 15.29 4.80
N PHE A 101 -8.25 14.52 3.85
CA PHE A 101 -7.04 13.73 4.04
C PHE A 101 -5.82 14.60 4.37
N GLN A 102 -5.56 15.62 3.56
CA GLN A 102 -4.42 16.52 3.75
C GLN A 102 -4.53 17.31 5.07
N HIS A 103 -5.75 17.64 5.49
CA HIS A 103 -5.98 18.32 6.76
C HIS A 103 -5.61 17.44 7.97
N ARG A 104 -6.07 16.18 7.97
CA ARG A 104 -5.85 15.23 9.08
C ARG A 104 -4.44 14.66 9.10
N TRP A 105 -3.87 14.32 7.94
CA TRP A 105 -2.55 13.70 7.82
C TRP A 105 -1.58 14.54 6.98
N ARG A 106 -1.23 15.73 7.47
CA ARG A 106 -0.38 16.73 6.76
C ARG A 106 0.98 16.19 6.30
N ASN A 107 1.57 15.29 7.09
CA ASN A 107 2.91 14.74 6.84
C ASN A 107 2.87 13.36 6.18
N PHE A 108 1.68 12.82 5.91
CA PHE A 108 1.54 11.50 5.33
C PHE A 108 1.40 11.58 3.82
N VAL A 109 2.26 10.86 3.11
CA VAL A 109 2.18 10.72 1.66
C VAL A 109 1.53 9.38 1.33
N PRO A 110 0.31 9.36 0.77
CA PRO A 110 -0.35 8.11 0.41
C PRO A 110 0.42 7.39 -0.70
N ILE A 111 0.56 6.08 -0.54
CA ILE A 111 1.30 5.22 -1.46
C ILE A 111 0.35 4.77 -2.58
N GLU A 112 0.85 4.81 -3.83
CA GLU A 112 0.09 4.38 -5.01
C GLU A 112 -1.29 5.04 -5.13
N VAL A 113 -1.33 6.38 -5.05
CA VAL A 113 -2.58 7.15 -5.23
C VAL A 113 -3.24 6.81 -6.57
N GLY A 114 -2.45 6.73 -7.64
CA GLY A 114 -2.91 6.33 -8.98
C GLY A 114 -4.23 7.01 -9.36
N SER A 115 -5.21 6.20 -9.80
CA SER A 115 -6.59 6.61 -10.06
C SER A 115 -7.57 6.23 -8.94
N LYS A 116 -7.09 6.00 -7.70
CA LYS A 116 -7.94 5.61 -6.58
C LYS A 116 -8.78 6.82 -6.13
N PRO A 117 -10.07 6.64 -5.83
CA PRO A 117 -10.88 7.73 -5.29
C PRO A 117 -10.40 8.08 -3.87
N TRP A 118 -10.33 9.36 -3.54
CA TRP A 118 -9.78 9.84 -2.27
C TRP A 118 -10.59 9.39 -1.05
N ILE A 119 -11.90 9.15 -1.19
CA ILE A 119 -12.70 8.55 -0.11
C ILE A 119 -12.15 7.18 0.31
N ARG A 120 -11.66 6.38 -0.65
CA ARG A 120 -11.07 5.07 -0.35
C ARG A 120 -9.75 5.26 0.38
N ILE A 121 -8.87 6.14 -0.11
CA ILE A 121 -7.58 6.43 0.55
C ILE A 121 -7.79 6.92 1.98
N TYR A 122 -8.76 7.82 2.17
CA TYR A 122 -9.14 8.33 3.49
C TYR A 122 -9.63 7.22 4.42
N LEU A 123 -10.55 6.37 3.95
CA LEU A 123 -11.14 5.31 4.78
C LEU A 123 -10.18 4.16 5.07
N GLU A 124 -9.31 3.80 4.12
CA GLU A 124 -8.23 2.83 4.33
C GLU A 124 -7.28 3.35 5.42
N GLN A 125 -6.81 4.60 5.32
CA GLN A 125 -5.94 5.21 6.33
C GLN A 125 -6.64 5.40 7.67
N HIS A 126 -7.92 5.81 7.67
CA HIS A 126 -8.71 5.96 8.89
C HIS A 126 -8.88 4.64 9.62
N LEU A 127 -9.22 3.57 8.90
CA LEU A 127 -9.38 2.24 9.50
C LEU A 127 -8.05 1.72 10.06
N SER A 128 -6.96 1.84 9.28
CA SER A 128 -5.61 1.52 9.74
C SER A 128 -5.26 2.26 11.03
N GLU A 129 -5.35 3.60 11.03
CA GLU A 129 -5.05 4.41 12.20
C GLU A 129 -5.92 4.04 13.40
N THR A 130 -7.21 3.75 13.19
CA THR A 130 -8.12 3.37 14.27
C THR A 130 -7.73 2.04 14.90
N ILE A 131 -7.37 1.04 14.10
CA ILE A 131 -6.91 -0.27 14.59
C ILE A 131 -5.55 -0.14 15.30
N GLU A 132 -4.62 0.66 14.76
CA GLU A 132 -3.31 0.86 15.38
C GLU A 132 -3.36 1.55 16.76
N HIS A 133 -4.36 2.42 16.98
CA HIS A 133 -4.56 3.09 18.27
C HIS A 133 -5.45 2.30 19.23
N LEU A 134 -6.06 1.21 18.78
CA LEU A 134 -6.93 0.40 19.63
C LEU A 134 -6.09 -0.44 20.60
N LYS A 135 -6.31 -0.22 21.89
CA LYS A 135 -5.70 -1.04 22.93
C LYS A 135 -6.47 -2.35 23.08
N PRO A 136 -5.80 -3.50 23.23
CA PRO A 136 -6.48 -4.77 23.47
C PRO A 136 -7.43 -4.74 24.69
N ALA A 137 -7.10 -3.98 25.73
CA ALA A 137 -7.96 -3.81 26.91
C ALA A 137 -9.26 -3.02 26.64
N ASP A 138 -9.24 -2.14 25.64
CA ASP A 138 -10.38 -1.31 25.23
C ASP A 138 -11.14 -1.93 24.05
N TYR A 139 -10.78 -3.15 23.63
CA TYR A 139 -11.41 -3.83 22.51
C TYR A 139 -12.85 -4.23 22.85
N ASP A 140 -13.80 -3.55 22.21
CA ASP A 140 -15.21 -3.94 22.17
C ASP A 140 -15.61 -4.33 20.74
N GLN A 141 -16.04 -5.58 20.57
CA GLN A 141 -16.34 -6.14 19.26
C GLN A 141 -17.46 -5.37 18.54
N GLU A 142 -18.49 -4.90 19.25
CA GLU A 142 -19.61 -4.19 18.63
C GLU A 142 -19.22 -2.80 18.13
N SER A 143 -18.45 -2.07 18.93
CA SER A 143 -17.95 -0.74 18.58
C SER A 143 -16.99 -0.79 17.39
N VAL A 144 -16.05 -1.73 17.40
CA VAL A 144 -15.11 -1.92 16.28
C VAL A 144 -15.86 -2.36 15.02
N ARG A 145 -16.88 -3.22 15.15
CA ARG A 145 -17.70 -3.65 14.01
C ARG A 145 -18.44 -2.51 13.33
N LYS A 146 -19.00 -1.55 14.09
CA LYS A 146 -19.65 -0.36 13.50
C LYS A 146 -18.70 0.43 12.61
N ILE A 147 -17.45 0.61 13.05
CA ILE A 147 -16.41 1.32 12.30
C ILE A 147 -16.03 0.53 11.04
N ILE A 148 -15.90 -0.79 11.14
CA ILE A 148 -15.58 -1.63 9.99
C ILE A 148 -16.74 -1.64 8.98
N ASP A 149 -17.99 -1.75 9.44
CA ASP A 149 -19.16 -1.77 8.55
C ASP A 149 -19.25 -0.47 7.73
N LEU A 150 -18.89 0.67 8.33
CA LEU A 150 -18.78 1.97 7.64
C LEU A 150 -17.67 1.98 6.57
N CYS A 151 -16.49 1.42 6.88
CA CYS A 151 -15.31 1.46 6.01
C CYS A 151 -15.31 0.34 4.94
N SER A 152 -15.90 -0.82 5.23
CA SER A 152 -15.85 -2.04 4.44
C SER A 152 -16.25 -1.90 2.96
N PRO A 153 -17.17 -1.01 2.54
CA PRO A 153 -17.52 -0.87 1.13
C PRO A 153 -16.38 -0.28 0.29
N PHE A 154 -15.49 0.48 0.92
CA PHE A 154 -14.44 1.26 0.27
C PHE A 154 -13.05 0.64 0.47
N VAL A 155 -12.80 -0.01 1.60
CA VAL A 155 -11.50 -0.60 1.96
C VAL A 155 -11.18 -1.79 1.08
N ARG A 156 -10.02 -1.71 0.42
CA ARG A 156 -9.41 -2.78 -0.37
C ARG A 156 -7.96 -3.05 0.04
N GLU A 157 -7.32 -2.09 0.69
CA GLU A 157 -6.01 -2.23 1.29
C GLU A 157 -6.12 -1.96 2.79
N LEU A 158 -5.59 -2.88 3.60
CA LEU A 158 -5.41 -2.71 5.03
C LEU A 158 -3.94 -2.82 5.37
N ARG A 159 -3.34 -1.72 5.82
CA ARG A 159 -1.94 -1.65 6.20
C ARG A 159 -1.83 -1.29 7.67
N ILE A 160 -1.23 -2.19 8.43
CA ILE A 160 -0.98 -2.02 9.86
C ILE A 160 0.53 -2.07 10.05
N GLU A 161 1.11 -0.96 10.47
CA GLU A 161 2.55 -0.83 10.71
C GLU A 161 2.93 -1.08 12.16
N ARG A 162 1.96 -1.00 13.07
CA ARG A 162 2.15 -1.20 14.50
C ARG A 162 0.89 -1.74 15.14
N LEU A 163 1.04 -2.60 16.13
CA LEU A 163 -0.06 -3.05 16.98
C LEU A 163 0.39 -2.95 18.42
N GLN A 164 -0.51 -2.50 19.30
CA GLN A 164 -0.23 -2.47 20.72
C GLN A 164 -0.51 -3.86 21.31
N PRO A 165 0.46 -4.50 21.96
CA PRO A 165 0.23 -5.75 22.67
C PRO A 165 -0.60 -5.49 23.92
N SER A 166 -1.28 -6.52 24.41
CA SER A 166 -1.87 -6.48 25.74
C SER A 166 -0.77 -6.45 26.81
N LEU A 167 -1.02 -5.74 27.91
CA LEU A 167 -0.14 -5.74 29.09
C LEU A 167 -0.30 -7.01 29.95
N SER A 168 -1.25 -7.89 29.60
CA SER A 168 -1.43 -9.20 30.22
C SER A 168 -0.34 -10.17 29.80
N ASP A 169 -0.13 -11.24 30.59
CA ASP A 169 0.92 -12.25 30.40
C ASP A 169 1.05 -12.80 28.98
N ASN A 170 -0.04 -12.92 28.21
CA ASN A 170 -0.02 -13.51 26.87
C ASN A 170 0.45 -12.55 25.77
N SER A 171 0.54 -11.24 26.01
CA SER A 171 0.95 -10.22 25.02
C SER A 171 0.16 -10.22 23.70
N ASP A 172 -1.06 -10.78 23.71
CA ASP A 172 -1.93 -10.86 22.52
C ASP A 172 -2.35 -9.46 22.03
N HIS A 173 -2.59 -9.35 20.73
CA HIS A 173 -2.99 -8.10 20.09
C HIS A 173 -4.50 -8.04 19.81
N VAL A 174 -4.95 -6.94 19.22
CA VAL A 174 -6.33 -6.81 18.73
C VAL A 174 -6.65 -7.99 17.80
N PRO A 175 -7.77 -8.71 18.02
CA PRO A 175 -8.09 -9.90 17.25
C PRO A 175 -8.51 -9.55 15.81
N PHE A 176 -7.87 -10.18 14.83
CA PHE A 176 -8.10 -9.92 13.40
C PHE A 176 -9.16 -10.81 12.75
N ASP A 177 -9.74 -11.77 13.47
CA ASP A 177 -10.72 -12.72 12.94
C ASP A 177 -11.99 -12.01 12.42
N MET A 178 -12.60 -11.18 13.27
CA MET A 178 -13.81 -10.42 12.93
C MET A 178 -13.47 -9.29 11.95
N ILE A 179 -12.33 -8.62 12.14
CA ILE A 179 -11.89 -7.51 11.29
C ILE A 179 -11.75 -7.96 9.84
N LEU A 180 -10.93 -8.97 9.59
CA LEU A 180 -10.72 -9.51 8.25
C LEU A 180 -11.96 -10.23 7.73
N GLY A 181 -12.73 -10.88 8.61
CA GLY A 181 -13.98 -11.53 8.25
C GLY A 181 -15.05 -10.59 7.68
N CYS A 182 -15.02 -9.31 8.05
CA CYS A 182 -15.95 -8.30 7.54
C CYS A 182 -15.45 -7.61 6.26
N LEU A 183 -14.14 -7.55 6.04
CA LEU A 183 -13.51 -6.92 4.88
C LEU A 183 -13.50 -7.83 3.64
N ARG A 184 -14.68 -8.25 3.17
CA ARG A 184 -14.83 -9.23 2.07
C ARG A 184 -14.21 -8.81 0.73
N LYS A 185 -14.06 -7.51 0.50
CA LYS A 185 -13.48 -6.93 -0.71
C LYS A 185 -11.98 -6.61 -0.58
N LEU A 186 -11.35 -7.01 0.52
CA LEU A 186 -9.93 -6.77 0.78
C LEU A 186 -9.08 -7.44 -0.28
N GLN A 187 -8.21 -6.67 -0.93
CA GLN A 187 -7.30 -7.10 -1.99
C GLN A 187 -5.86 -7.17 -1.49
N ARG A 188 -5.46 -6.24 -0.61
CA ARG A 188 -4.10 -6.20 -0.07
C ARG A 188 -4.14 -6.09 1.43
N ILE A 189 -3.34 -6.91 2.10
CA ILE A 189 -3.13 -6.82 3.54
C ILE A 189 -1.63 -6.81 3.83
N SER A 190 -1.20 -5.85 4.64
CA SER A 190 0.17 -5.76 5.16
C SER A 190 0.11 -5.57 6.65
N LEU A 191 0.62 -6.54 7.41
CA LEU A 191 0.61 -6.51 8.87
C LEU A 191 2.05 -6.48 9.41
N THR A 192 2.24 -5.75 10.50
CA THR A 192 3.49 -5.66 11.25
C THR A 192 3.16 -5.66 12.74
N TYR A 193 3.61 -6.68 13.47
CA TYR A 193 3.40 -6.82 14.92
C TYR A 193 4.54 -6.15 15.72
N ASP A 194 5.00 -4.99 15.24
CA ASP A 194 6.10 -4.24 15.85
C ASP A 194 5.57 -3.06 16.65
N VAL A 195 6.33 -2.62 17.65
CA VAL A 195 5.97 -1.48 18.50
C VAL A 195 7.02 -0.39 18.31
N LYS A 196 6.66 0.68 17.58
CA LYS A 196 7.57 1.80 17.32
C LYS A 196 7.78 2.71 18.53
N ASP A 197 6.80 2.79 19.44
CA ASP A 197 6.86 3.60 20.65
C ASP A 197 6.16 2.85 21.79
N VAL A 198 6.95 2.31 22.71
CA VAL A 198 6.45 1.55 23.87
C VAL A 198 6.30 2.46 25.10
N GLY A 199 6.70 3.73 25.00
CA GLY A 199 6.77 4.65 26.14
C GLY A 199 7.45 4.01 27.36
N HIS A 200 6.79 4.11 28.52
CA HIS A 200 7.25 3.48 29.77
C HIS A 200 6.79 2.01 29.94
N ASN A 201 6.01 1.47 29.00
CA ASN A 201 5.40 0.14 29.10
C ASN A 201 6.21 -0.94 28.35
N PHE A 202 7.52 -0.74 28.19
CA PHE A 202 8.38 -1.71 27.53
C PHE A 202 8.51 -3.01 28.35
N PHE A 203 8.27 -4.14 27.68
CA PHE A 203 8.60 -5.46 28.21
C PHE A 203 9.15 -6.37 27.10
N LEU A 204 9.95 -7.36 27.47
CA LEU A 204 10.53 -8.29 26.51
C LEU A 204 9.43 -9.12 25.84
N GLY A 205 9.33 -9.05 24.51
CA GLY A 205 8.28 -9.75 23.74
C GLY A 205 7.08 -8.88 23.35
N CYS A 206 7.04 -7.61 23.77
CA CYS A 206 5.95 -6.69 23.41
C CYS A 206 5.76 -6.48 21.89
N ALA A 207 6.77 -6.77 21.08
CA ALA A 207 6.75 -6.69 19.62
C ALA A 207 6.75 -8.08 18.95
N THR A 208 6.24 -9.11 19.64
CA THR A 208 6.21 -10.48 19.11
C THR A 208 4.78 -10.92 18.83
N ILE A 209 4.59 -11.50 17.64
CA ILE A 209 3.34 -12.12 17.25
C ILE A 209 3.12 -13.41 18.06
N THR A 210 1.91 -13.63 18.57
CA THR A 210 1.57 -14.84 19.33
C THR A 210 0.92 -15.91 18.45
N GLU A 211 0.87 -17.16 18.94
CA GLU A 211 0.11 -18.23 18.27
C GLU A 211 -1.39 -17.92 18.19
N MET A 212 -1.94 -17.19 19.19
CA MET A 212 -3.33 -16.76 19.17
C MET A 212 -3.56 -15.69 18.10
N ASP A 213 -2.66 -14.72 17.96
CA ASP A 213 -2.72 -13.71 16.91
C ASP A 213 -2.78 -14.37 15.53
N VAL A 214 -1.89 -15.33 15.27
CA VAL A 214 -1.87 -16.07 13.99
C VAL A 214 -3.14 -16.88 13.80
N LYS A 215 -3.65 -17.53 14.85
CA LYS A 215 -4.90 -18.29 14.80
C LYS A 215 -6.08 -17.40 14.41
N LEU A 216 -6.26 -16.25 15.05
CA LEU A 216 -7.38 -15.35 14.79
C LEU A 216 -7.23 -14.68 13.41
N MET A 217 -6.02 -14.22 13.07
CA MET A 217 -5.72 -13.68 11.74
C MET A 217 -6.07 -14.70 10.64
N THR A 218 -5.63 -15.95 10.78
CA THR A 218 -5.87 -16.99 9.77
C THR A 218 -7.35 -17.36 9.63
N GLN A 219 -8.13 -17.38 10.73
CA GLN A 219 -9.59 -17.54 10.67
C GLN A 219 -10.28 -16.41 9.88
N GLY A 220 -9.77 -15.18 10.00
CA GLY A 220 -10.25 -14.04 9.21
C GLY A 220 -9.84 -14.12 7.73
N LEU A 221 -8.59 -14.49 7.45
CA LEU A 221 -8.07 -14.65 6.08
C LEU A 221 -8.83 -15.71 5.27
N GLU A 222 -9.38 -16.75 5.93
CA GLU A 222 -10.22 -17.74 5.26
C GLU A 222 -11.48 -17.15 4.59
N ARG A 223 -11.88 -15.93 4.97
CA ARG A 223 -13.05 -15.22 4.44
C ARG A 223 -12.68 -14.14 3.41
N CYS A 224 -11.39 -13.95 3.11
CA CYS A 224 -10.88 -12.91 2.21
C CYS A 224 -10.70 -13.44 0.77
N GLY A 225 -11.81 -13.71 0.07
CA GLY A 225 -11.79 -14.32 -1.27
C GLY A 225 -11.18 -13.43 -2.38
N ASP A 226 -11.24 -12.11 -2.21
CA ASP A 226 -10.70 -11.12 -3.16
C ASP A 226 -9.21 -10.79 -2.92
N LEU A 227 -8.56 -11.44 -1.93
CA LEU A 227 -7.19 -11.13 -1.55
C LEU A 227 -6.20 -11.50 -2.66
N THR A 228 -5.45 -10.51 -3.12
CA THR A 228 -4.40 -10.62 -4.13
C THR A 228 -2.99 -10.51 -3.55
N GLU A 229 -2.80 -9.75 -2.47
CA GLU A 229 -1.50 -9.61 -1.80
C GLU A 229 -1.63 -9.84 -0.30
N PHE A 230 -0.79 -10.74 0.20
CA PHE A 230 -0.60 -10.97 1.62
C PHE A 230 0.85 -10.65 2.00
N ARG A 231 1.03 -9.73 2.95
CA ARG A 231 2.32 -9.35 3.50
C ARG A 231 2.31 -9.38 5.02
N LEU A 232 3.32 -10.02 5.60
CA LEU A 232 3.61 -9.96 7.03
C LEU A 232 5.07 -9.53 7.19
N HIS A 233 5.31 -8.48 7.98
CA HIS A 233 6.62 -7.84 8.10
C HIS A 233 7.14 -7.89 9.54
N SER A 234 8.47 -8.01 9.70
CA SER A 234 9.19 -7.91 10.99
C SER A 234 8.65 -8.77 12.14
N SER A 235 7.95 -9.86 11.84
CA SER A 235 7.32 -10.71 12.86
C SER A 235 8.06 -12.03 12.91
N LYS A 236 8.64 -12.41 14.06
CA LYS A 236 9.32 -13.71 14.21
C LYS A 236 8.28 -14.83 14.05
N LEU A 237 8.34 -15.56 12.95
CA LEU A 237 7.37 -16.61 12.64
C LEU A 237 7.90 -17.99 12.97
N GLU A 238 7.22 -18.67 13.88
CA GLU A 238 7.52 -20.07 14.21
C GLU A 238 6.97 -21.03 13.14
N PRO A 239 7.51 -22.26 13.02
CA PRO A 239 7.09 -23.21 11.98
C PRO A 239 5.59 -23.55 12.03
N THR A 240 5.02 -23.67 13.22
CA THR A 240 3.58 -23.90 13.44
C THR A 240 2.73 -22.76 12.87
N MET A 241 3.16 -21.51 13.09
CA MET A 241 2.54 -20.31 12.52
C MET A 241 2.61 -20.34 11.00
N MET A 242 3.78 -20.61 10.42
CA MET A 242 3.99 -20.65 8.96
C MET A 242 3.10 -21.69 8.29
N LYS A 243 3.00 -22.89 8.87
CA LYS A 243 2.11 -23.96 8.37
C LYS A 243 0.65 -23.54 8.40
N ARG A 244 0.22 -22.90 9.50
CA ARG A 244 -1.16 -22.39 9.66
C ARG A 244 -1.48 -21.30 8.63
N ILE A 245 -0.58 -20.34 8.44
CA ILE A 245 -0.73 -19.26 7.46
C ILE A 245 -0.84 -19.85 6.05
N SER A 246 0.06 -20.77 5.68
CA SER A 246 0.02 -21.45 4.37
C SER A 246 -1.32 -22.13 4.13
N ALA A 247 -1.80 -22.94 5.09
CA ALA A 247 -3.06 -23.65 4.97
C ALA A 247 -4.28 -22.70 4.81
N ALA A 248 -4.30 -21.60 5.57
CA ALA A 248 -5.38 -20.61 5.50
C ALA A 248 -5.39 -19.85 4.18
N LEU A 249 -4.22 -19.41 3.68
CA LEU A 249 -4.10 -18.72 2.40
C LEU A 249 -4.53 -19.64 1.24
N ILE A 250 -4.13 -20.92 1.26
CA ILE A 250 -4.54 -21.90 0.25
C ILE A 250 -6.07 -22.09 0.24
N LYS A 251 -6.70 -22.11 1.42
CA LYS A 251 -8.13 -22.37 1.57
C LYS A 251 -9.01 -21.15 1.25
N GLY A 252 -8.61 -19.96 1.69
CA GLY A 252 -9.45 -18.75 1.65
C GLY A 252 -9.15 -17.77 0.53
N CYS A 253 -7.94 -17.79 -0.05
CA CYS A 253 -7.44 -16.74 -0.93
C CYS A 253 -7.07 -17.29 -2.33
N PRO A 254 -8.05 -17.66 -3.18
CA PRO A 254 -7.78 -18.27 -4.49
C PRO A 254 -7.13 -17.31 -5.51
N ASN A 255 -7.31 -16.00 -5.32
CA ASN A 255 -6.83 -14.95 -6.22
C ASN A 255 -5.45 -14.40 -5.83
N LEU A 256 -4.76 -15.05 -4.88
CA LEU A 256 -3.50 -14.57 -4.35
C LEU A 256 -2.40 -14.57 -5.42
N THR A 257 -1.85 -13.39 -5.69
CA THR A 257 -0.77 -13.15 -6.65
C THR A 257 0.56 -12.87 -5.97
N THR A 258 0.55 -12.35 -4.74
CA THR A 258 1.76 -11.96 -4.02
C THR A 258 1.74 -12.48 -2.58
N ILE A 259 2.83 -13.14 -2.18
CA ILE A 259 3.09 -13.58 -0.81
C ILE A 259 4.43 -13.00 -0.35
N ALA A 260 4.41 -12.24 0.73
CA ALA A 260 5.60 -11.55 1.24
C ALA A 260 5.77 -11.77 2.75
N PHE A 261 6.95 -12.26 3.15
CA PHE A 261 7.38 -12.40 4.55
C PHE A 261 8.71 -11.67 4.82
N PRO A 262 8.86 -10.37 4.49
CA PRO A 262 10.12 -9.66 4.74
C PRO A 262 10.45 -9.57 6.23
N HIS A 263 11.70 -9.89 6.58
CA HIS A 263 12.23 -9.77 7.94
C HIS A 263 11.48 -10.63 8.99
N CYS A 264 10.87 -11.74 8.58
CA CYS A 264 10.08 -12.59 9.47
C CYS A 264 10.87 -13.69 10.21
N ARG A 265 12.17 -13.82 9.91
CA ARG A 265 13.06 -14.81 10.56
C ARG A 265 12.48 -16.23 10.59
N CYS A 266 11.75 -16.64 9.56
CA CYS A 266 11.10 -17.96 9.56
C CYS A 266 12.10 -19.12 9.50
N GLY A 267 13.31 -18.87 8.95
CA GLY A 267 14.35 -19.87 8.79
C GLY A 267 13.93 -21.05 7.92
N ASP A 268 14.82 -22.02 7.81
CA ASP A 268 14.60 -23.20 6.96
C ASP A 268 13.39 -24.04 7.38
N ILE A 269 13.24 -24.22 8.70
CA ILE A 269 12.15 -25.03 9.28
C ILE A 269 10.80 -24.34 9.04
N GLY A 270 10.74 -23.01 9.20
CA GLY A 270 9.53 -22.25 8.93
C GLY A 270 9.17 -22.24 7.45
N LEU A 271 10.14 -22.10 6.54
CA LEU A 271 9.90 -22.18 5.10
C LEU A 271 9.42 -23.57 4.67
N ARG A 272 10.02 -24.64 5.20
CA ARG A 272 9.58 -26.02 4.97
C ARG A 272 8.14 -26.23 5.46
N ALA A 273 7.83 -25.75 6.67
CA ALA A 273 6.49 -25.83 7.24
C ALA A 273 5.46 -25.04 6.40
N PHE A 274 5.86 -23.90 5.82
CA PHE A 274 5.04 -23.17 4.85
C PHE A 274 4.83 -23.96 3.55
N CYS A 275 5.84 -24.68 3.08
CA CYS A 275 5.80 -25.46 1.84
C CYS A 275 5.04 -26.80 1.98
N GLU A 276 4.96 -27.37 3.18
CA GLU A 276 4.33 -28.67 3.44
C GLU A 276 2.89 -28.80 2.91
N PRO A 277 1.98 -27.82 3.12
CA PRO A 277 0.61 -27.89 2.62
C PRO A 277 0.47 -27.60 1.11
N ILE A 278 1.54 -27.17 0.44
CA ILE A 278 1.52 -26.74 -0.96
C ILE A 278 1.46 -27.95 -1.89
N LYS A 279 0.28 -28.19 -2.47
CA LYS A 279 0.01 -29.21 -3.50
C LYS A 279 0.22 -28.60 -4.90
N PRO A 280 0.28 -29.39 -5.99
CA PRO A 280 0.47 -28.86 -7.35
C PRO A 280 -0.53 -27.76 -7.75
N ASN A 281 -1.80 -27.87 -7.32
CA ASN A 281 -2.85 -26.90 -7.65
C ASN A 281 -2.95 -25.73 -6.64
N SER A 282 -2.13 -25.72 -5.58
CA SER A 282 -2.12 -24.62 -4.60
C SER A 282 -1.53 -23.35 -5.22
N PHE A 283 -2.14 -22.19 -4.94
CA PHE A 283 -1.71 -20.89 -5.45
C PHE A 283 -1.58 -20.84 -6.99
N PRO A 284 -2.68 -21.05 -7.75
CA PRO A 284 -2.62 -21.11 -9.22
C PRO A 284 -2.20 -19.77 -9.85
N ASN A 285 -2.45 -18.65 -9.16
CA ASN A 285 -2.24 -17.30 -9.67
C ASN A 285 -1.00 -16.61 -9.09
N ILE A 286 -0.18 -17.30 -8.27
CA ILE A 286 0.98 -16.69 -7.62
C ILE A 286 2.01 -16.21 -8.66
N ARG A 287 2.37 -14.94 -8.55
CA ARG A 287 3.33 -14.24 -9.40
C ARG A 287 4.55 -13.78 -8.64
N GLU A 288 4.40 -13.45 -7.36
CA GLU A 288 5.46 -12.82 -6.59
C GLU A 288 5.65 -13.48 -5.23
N ILE A 289 6.91 -13.80 -4.92
CA ILE A 289 7.32 -14.30 -3.61
C ILE A 289 8.48 -13.45 -3.10
N VAL A 290 8.29 -12.87 -1.92
CA VAL A 290 9.28 -12.02 -1.24
C VAL A 290 9.62 -12.64 0.10
N LEU A 291 10.83 -13.14 0.24
CA LEU A 291 11.36 -13.74 1.48
C LEU A 291 12.63 -13.04 1.93
N THR A 292 12.73 -11.73 1.72
CA THR A 292 13.85 -10.90 2.17
C THR A 292 14.19 -11.13 3.65
N ASN A 293 15.47 -11.38 3.95
CA ASN A 293 16.02 -11.48 5.31
C ASN A 293 15.25 -12.43 6.24
N ASN A 294 15.21 -13.72 5.87
CA ASN A 294 14.56 -14.79 6.64
C ASN A 294 15.52 -15.87 7.16
N PHE A 295 16.83 -15.68 7.04
CA PHE A 295 17.85 -16.66 7.42
C PHE A 295 17.70 -18.00 6.69
N LEU A 296 17.48 -17.94 5.37
CA LEU A 296 17.35 -19.12 4.52
C LEU A 296 18.70 -19.65 4.04
N SER A 297 18.93 -20.95 4.22
CA SER A 297 20.10 -21.72 3.75
C SER A 297 19.95 -22.21 2.30
N PRO A 298 21.03 -22.76 1.69
CA PRO A 298 20.95 -23.44 0.39
C PRO A 298 19.86 -24.53 0.33
N GLU A 299 19.73 -25.34 1.38
CA GLU A 299 18.84 -26.51 1.41
C GLU A 299 17.36 -26.09 1.39
N SER A 300 17.00 -25.02 2.12
CA SER A 300 15.61 -24.55 2.14
C SER A 300 15.22 -23.86 0.84
N VAL A 301 16.15 -23.16 0.21
CA VAL A 301 15.98 -22.58 -1.12
C VAL A 301 15.81 -23.65 -2.21
N GLN A 302 16.48 -24.80 -2.08
CA GLN A 302 16.27 -25.93 -2.99
C GLN A 302 14.82 -26.44 -2.93
N GLU A 303 14.29 -26.63 -1.73
CA GLU A 303 12.91 -27.05 -1.52
C GLU A 303 11.92 -26.03 -2.10
N LEU A 304 12.15 -24.74 -1.83
CA LEU A 304 11.36 -23.65 -2.39
C LEU A 304 11.38 -23.68 -3.92
N THR A 305 12.57 -23.72 -4.54
CA THR A 305 12.74 -23.71 -5.99
C THR A 305 12.00 -24.88 -6.65
N TRP A 306 12.08 -26.07 -6.05
CA TRP A 306 11.32 -27.25 -6.49
C TRP A 306 9.81 -27.02 -6.44
N ARG A 307 9.30 -26.46 -5.33
CA ARG A 307 7.87 -26.15 -5.18
C ARG A 307 7.42 -25.08 -6.17
N LEU A 308 8.26 -24.12 -6.55
CA LEU A 308 7.87 -23.02 -7.42
C LEU A 308 7.98 -23.32 -8.93
N ARG A 309 8.71 -24.37 -9.32
CA ARG A 309 9.07 -24.67 -10.72
C ARG A 309 7.91 -24.66 -11.73
N HIS A 310 6.72 -25.08 -11.32
CA HIS A 310 5.53 -25.20 -12.20
C HIS A 310 4.50 -24.09 -11.99
N ARG A 311 4.89 -23.01 -11.31
CA ARG A 311 4.03 -21.86 -11.02
C ARG A 311 4.42 -20.67 -11.88
N PRO A 312 3.47 -19.77 -12.20
CA PRO A 312 3.73 -18.65 -13.09
C PRO A 312 4.43 -17.48 -12.37
N ILE A 313 5.48 -17.78 -11.58
CA ILE A 313 6.26 -16.81 -10.81
C ILE A 313 6.97 -15.86 -11.76
N GLN A 314 6.73 -14.58 -11.55
CA GLN A 314 7.32 -13.45 -12.28
C GLN A 314 8.35 -12.70 -11.42
N ARG A 315 8.23 -12.72 -10.09
CA ARG A 315 9.19 -12.08 -9.19
C ARG A 315 9.56 -12.97 -8.02
N LEU A 316 10.87 -13.12 -7.80
CA LEU A 316 11.44 -13.84 -6.67
C LEU A 316 12.48 -12.95 -5.99
N ASP A 317 12.19 -12.53 -4.76
CA ASP A 317 13.09 -11.71 -3.94
C ASP A 317 13.54 -12.51 -2.71
N LEU A 318 14.82 -12.87 -2.69
CA LEU A 318 15.45 -13.64 -1.63
C LEU A 318 16.64 -12.89 -0.99
N ARG A 319 16.73 -11.57 -1.19
CA ARG A 319 17.86 -10.77 -0.70
C ARG A 319 18.07 -10.89 0.80
N LEU A 320 19.30 -10.62 1.25
CA LEU A 320 19.68 -10.64 2.67
C LEU A 320 19.47 -12.02 3.34
N ASN A 321 19.51 -13.11 2.57
CA ASN A 321 19.51 -14.47 3.11
C ASN A 321 20.87 -15.13 2.90
N PRO A 322 21.40 -15.93 3.84
CA PRO A 322 22.65 -16.68 3.68
C PRO A 322 22.45 -17.90 2.75
N ILE A 323 22.05 -17.64 1.51
CA ILE A 323 21.79 -18.66 0.47
C ILE A 323 23.10 -19.27 0.00
N LEU A 324 24.22 -18.53 0.13
CA LEU A 324 25.54 -18.91 -0.33
C LEU A 324 25.58 -19.18 -1.84
N THR A 325 26.76 -19.54 -2.34
CA THR A 325 26.96 -19.86 -3.75
C THR A 325 26.16 -21.10 -4.17
N ASP A 326 26.14 -22.16 -3.35
CA ASP A 326 25.42 -23.41 -3.65
C ASP A 326 23.91 -23.18 -3.86
N GLY A 327 23.27 -22.41 -2.97
CA GLY A 327 21.85 -22.08 -3.12
C GLY A 327 21.58 -21.19 -4.33
N ALA A 328 22.48 -20.26 -4.64
CA ALA A 328 22.36 -19.42 -5.83
C ALA A 328 22.48 -20.25 -7.12
N MET A 329 23.38 -21.23 -7.18
CA MET A 329 23.49 -22.16 -8.32
C MET A 329 22.17 -22.92 -8.56
N ILE A 330 21.54 -23.40 -7.47
CA ILE A 330 20.24 -24.08 -7.52
C ILE A 330 19.15 -23.15 -8.07
N ILE A 331 19.08 -21.91 -7.58
CA ILE A 331 18.11 -20.93 -8.07
C ILE A 331 18.35 -20.64 -9.55
N MET A 332 19.58 -20.28 -9.94
CA MET A 332 19.91 -19.91 -11.33
C MET A 332 19.56 -21.03 -12.30
N THR A 333 19.86 -22.28 -11.94
CA THR A 333 19.50 -23.45 -12.75
C THR A 333 17.98 -23.67 -12.78
N GLY A 334 17.30 -23.51 -11.64
CA GLY A 334 15.86 -23.72 -11.53
C GLY A 334 15.02 -22.70 -12.31
N VAL A 335 15.46 -21.45 -12.34
CA VAL A 335 14.70 -20.34 -12.97
C VAL A 335 14.91 -20.23 -14.48
N LEU A 336 15.88 -20.95 -15.07
CA LEU A 336 16.16 -20.91 -16.53
C LEU A 336 14.89 -21.09 -17.38
N TYR A 337 13.97 -21.95 -16.95
CA TYR A 337 12.74 -22.29 -17.66
C TYR A 337 11.46 -21.68 -17.05
N MET A 338 11.60 -20.80 -16.06
CA MET A 338 10.47 -20.12 -15.42
C MET A 338 10.14 -18.82 -16.15
N PRO A 339 8.87 -18.35 -16.12
CA PRO A 339 8.47 -17.06 -16.69
C PRO A 339 8.93 -15.87 -15.83
N LEU A 340 10.02 -16.04 -15.07
CA LEU A 340 10.55 -15.08 -14.12
C LEU A 340 10.99 -13.82 -14.84
N LYS A 341 10.55 -12.67 -14.35
CA LYS A 341 10.89 -11.33 -14.84
C LYS A 341 11.88 -10.64 -13.93
N GLU A 342 11.82 -10.92 -12.63
CA GLU A 342 12.66 -10.28 -11.62
C GLU A 342 13.24 -11.31 -10.65
N LEU A 343 14.56 -11.29 -10.51
CA LEU A 343 15.29 -12.10 -9.55
C LEU A 343 16.18 -11.20 -8.69
N ASN A 344 16.00 -11.24 -7.37
CA ASN A 344 16.86 -10.54 -6.43
C ASN A 344 17.57 -11.52 -5.48
N LEU A 345 18.89 -11.57 -5.62
CA LEU A 345 19.85 -12.33 -4.81
C LEU A 345 20.92 -11.41 -4.20
N SER A 346 20.56 -10.15 -3.94
CA SER A 346 21.48 -9.19 -3.32
C SER A 346 21.81 -9.57 -1.89
N CYS A 347 23.07 -9.36 -1.51
CA CYS A 347 23.59 -9.64 -0.16
C CYS A 347 23.25 -11.07 0.30
N CYS A 348 23.56 -12.06 -0.54
CA CYS A 348 23.28 -13.48 -0.29
C CYS A 348 24.52 -14.31 0.04
N SER A 349 25.66 -13.65 0.29
CA SER A 349 26.96 -14.29 0.53
C SER A 349 27.40 -15.19 -0.63
N ILE A 350 27.13 -14.76 -1.86
CA ILE A 350 27.56 -15.44 -3.09
C ILE A 350 29.00 -15.02 -3.40
N ASP A 351 29.83 -15.97 -3.79
CA ASP A 351 31.23 -15.76 -4.16
C ASP A 351 31.51 -16.03 -5.65
N GLU A 352 32.78 -15.96 -6.06
CA GLU A 352 33.25 -16.11 -7.44
C GLU A 352 32.93 -17.49 -8.06
N GLN A 353 32.62 -18.51 -7.26
CA GLN A 353 32.30 -19.85 -7.78
C GLN A 353 30.97 -19.87 -8.56
N ILE A 354 30.13 -18.84 -8.42
CA ILE A 354 28.85 -18.73 -9.15
C ILE A 354 29.04 -18.48 -10.66
N GLU A 355 30.27 -18.15 -11.09
CA GLU A 355 30.58 -17.64 -12.43
C GLU A 355 29.90 -18.41 -13.56
N GLU A 356 30.08 -19.72 -13.60
CA GLU A 356 29.53 -20.57 -14.68
C GLU A 356 28.00 -20.46 -14.75
N HIS A 357 27.33 -20.50 -13.61
CA HIS A 357 25.86 -20.48 -13.52
C HIS A 357 25.30 -19.11 -13.86
N LEU A 358 25.97 -18.03 -13.44
CA LEU A 358 25.56 -16.67 -13.78
C LEU A 358 25.74 -16.40 -15.29
N LEU A 359 26.86 -16.83 -15.87
CA LEU A 359 27.09 -16.70 -17.32
C LEU A 359 26.10 -17.55 -18.13
N MET A 360 25.75 -18.76 -17.66
CA MET A 360 24.70 -19.58 -18.28
C MET A 360 23.32 -18.92 -18.18
N LEU A 361 22.95 -18.37 -17.02
CA LEU A 361 21.68 -17.68 -16.83
C LEU A 361 21.58 -16.51 -17.81
N ILE A 362 22.59 -15.64 -17.87
CA ILE A 362 22.61 -14.49 -18.78
C ILE A 362 22.59 -14.95 -20.24
N ARG A 363 23.29 -16.03 -20.61
CA ARG A 363 23.34 -16.46 -22.00
C ARG A 363 22.01 -17.04 -22.49
N PHE A 364 21.36 -17.87 -21.68
CA PHE A 364 20.23 -18.70 -22.12
C PHE A 364 18.86 -18.19 -21.66
N ASN A 365 18.80 -17.37 -20.61
CA ASN A 365 17.53 -16.84 -20.15
C ASN A 365 17.09 -15.62 -20.99
N SER A 366 15.87 -15.71 -21.51
CA SER A 366 15.22 -14.66 -22.30
C SER A 366 14.03 -14.01 -21.60
N THR A 367 13.74 -14.40 -20.35
CA THR A 367 12.55 -13.97 -19.61
C THR A 367 12.84 -12.88 -18.59
N ILE A 368 13.96 -12.98 -17.86
CA ILE A 368 14.38 -12.07 -16.80
C ILE A 368 14.70 -10.70 -17.40
N ARG A 369 14.04 -9.68 -16.85
CA ARG A 369 14.22 -8.27 -17.18
C ARG A 369 15.04 -7.56 -16.10
N ARG A 370 14.94 -7.97 -14.84
CA ARG A 370 15.68 -7.38 -13.72
C ARG A 370 16.41 -8.47 -12.93
N LEU A 371 17.72 -8.37 -12.86
CA LEU A 371 18.58 -9.24 -12.06
C LEU A 371 19.36 -8.36 -11.08
N ASP A 372 19.25 -8.66 -9.79
CA ASP A 372 20.02 -7.99 -8.74
C ASP A 372 20.86 -9.04 -8.02
N ILE A 373 22.19 -8.92 -8.13
CA ILE A 373 23.18 -9.75 -7.43
C ILE A 373 24.17 -8.87 -6.65
N SER A 374 23.77 -7.63 -6.37
CA SER A 374 24.61 -6.64 -5.69
C SER A 374 25.00 -7.09 -4.27
N SER A 375 26.08 -6.52 -3.74
CA SER A 375 26.57 -6.81 -2.38
C SER A 375 26.94 -8.29 -2.15
N ASN A 376 27.54 -8.92 -3.17
CA ASN A 376 28.12 -10.26 -3.12
C ASN A 376 29.64 -10.16 -3.44
N ARG A 377 30.39 -11.27 -3.50
CA ARG A 377 31.85 -11.26 -3.76
C ARG A 377 32.19 -12.00 -5.06
N LEU A 378 31.85 -11.41 -6.20
CA LEU A 378 32.02 -12.07 -7.52
C LEU A 378 33.47 -12.02 -8.02
N GLY A 379 34.27 -11.07 -7.52
CA GLY A 379 35.67 -10.90 -7.90
C GLY A 379 35.86 -10.12 -9.22
N PRO A 380 37.00 -9.42 -9.37
CA PRO A 380 37.23 -8.54 -10.51
C PRO A 380 37.33 -9.27 -11.86
N ALA A 381 37.80 -10.52 -11.86
CA ALA A 381 37.99 -11.32 -13.08
C ALA A 381 36.67 -11.64 -13.81
N MET A 382 35.55 -11.67 -13.09
CA MET A 382 34.23 -11.99 -13.65
C MET A 382 33.70 -10.88 -14.58
N GLY A 383 34.12 -9.62 -14.37
CA GLY A 383 33.58 -8.46 -15.08
C GLY A 383 33.68 -8.56 -16.61
N GLU A 384 34.87 -8.88 -17.13
CA GLU A 384 35.09 -9.00 -18.59
C GLU A 384 34.25 -10.14 -19.22
N ARG A 385 34.08 -11.24 -18.48
CA ARG A 385 33.30 -12.40 -18.95
C ARG A 385 31.80 -12.09 -18.95
N LEU A 386 31.32 -11.36 -17.95
CA LEU A 386 29.95 -10.84 -17.92
C LEU A 386 29.70 -9.89 -19.08
N LEU A 387 30.63 -8.96 -19.36
CA LEU A 387 30.50 -8.03 -20.47
C LEU A 387 30.33 -8.75 -21.82
N GLN A 388 31.08 -9.83 -22.04
CA GLN A 388 30.93 -10.66 -23.25
C GLN A 388 29.53 -11.29 -23.35
N ARG A 389 29.00 -11.84 -22.24
CA ARG A 389 27.68 -12.49 -22.25
C ARG A 389 26.51 -11.51 -22.29
N VAL A 390 26.63 -10.37 -21.61
CA VAL A 390 25.59 -9.33 -21.58
C VAL A 390 25.32 -8.76 -22.97
N ARG A 391 26.35 -8.62 -23.82
CA ARG A 391 26.18 -8.18 -25.22
C ARG A 391 25.28 -9.10 -26.06
N GLU A 392 25.31 -10.40 -25.77
CA GLU A 392 24.48 -11.42 -26.43
C GLU A 392 23.06 -11.44 -25.88
N ASN A 393 22.84 -11.05 -24.61
CA ASN A 393 21.52 -11.03 -24.00
C ASN A 393 20.77 -9.73 -24.36
N LYS A 394 19.69 -9.88 -25.13
CA LYS A 394 18.79 -8.76 -25.50
C LYS A 394 17.52 -8.66 -24.64
N ALA A 395 17.45 -9.46 -23.58
CA ALA A 395 16.31 -9.56 -22.70
C ALA A 395 16.44 -8.76 -21.40
N LEU A 396 17.63 -8.73 -20.81
CA LEU A 396 17.91 -8.13 -19.52
C LEU A 396 17.92 -6.60 -19.65
N GLN A 397 17.14 -5.93 -18.82
CA GLN A 397 16.92 -4.48 -18.84
C GLN A 397 17.46 -3.79 -17.58
N HIS A 398 17.74 -4.53 -16.52
CA HIS A 398 18.37 -4.03 -15.32
C HIS A 398 19.25 -5.12 -14.72
N PHE A 399 20.51 -4.79 -14.46
CA PHE A 399 21.47 -5.71 -13.86
C PHE A 399 22.26 -4.99 -12.76
N ASP A 400 21.91 -5.20 -11.50
CA ASP A 400 22.61 -4.55 -10.39
C ASP A 400 23.81 -5.40 -9.93
N LEU A 401 25.01 -4.86 -10.17
CA LEU A 401 26.31 -5.43 -9.81
C LEU A 401 27.05 -4.59 -8.77
N ARG A 402 26.39 -3.64 -8.10
CA ARG A 402 27.08 -2.79 -7.10
C ARG A 402 27.65 -3.65 -5.98
N ASN A 403 28.81 -3.26 -5.46
CA ASN A 403 29.49 -3.96 -4.35
C ASN A 403 29.71 -5.46 -4.64
N THR A 404 30.21 -5.81 -5.83
CA THR A 404 30.51 -7.20 -6.25
C THR A 404 32.01 -7.50 -6.46
N ASP A 405 32.88 -6.56 -6.07
CA ASP A 405 34.32 -6.54 -6.39
C ASP A 405 34.65 -6.38 -7.89
N ILE A 406 33.65 -6.19 -8.75
CA ILE A 406 33.82 -5.78 -10.15
C ILE A 406 34.09 -4.28 -10.22
N SER A 407 35.10 -3.90 -11.02
CA SER A 407 35.50 -2.50 -11.19
C SER A 407 34.33 -1.62 -11.67
N TYR A 408 34.37 -0.35 -11.26
CA TYR A 408 33.35 0.61 -11.65
C TYR A 408 33.27 0.76 -13.17
N ASP A 409 34.42 0.84 -13.85
CA ASP A 409 34.50 1.04 -15.30
C ASP A 409 33.81 -0.09 -16.08
N VAL A 410 34.06 -1.35 -15.69
CA VAL A 410 33.42 -2.50 -16.34
C VAL A 410 31.91 -2.52 -16.07
N ARG A 411 31.49 -2.19 -14.84
CA ARG A 411 30.05 -2.09 -14.52
C ARG A 411 29.35 -0.98 -15.30
N ALA A 412 30.00 0.16 -15.50
CA ALA A 412 29.44 1.26 -16.27
C ALA A 412 29.19 0.84 -17.74
N ILE A 413 30.13 0.12 -18.35
CA ILE A 413 29.95 -0.42 -19.71
C ILE A 413 28.82 -1.46 -19.74
N ILE A 414 28.74 -2.35 -18.73
CA ILE A 414 27.62 -3.30 -18.61
C ILE A 414 26.29 -2.55 -18.52
N ASP A 415 26.19 -1.51 -17.69
CA ASP A 415 24.99 -0.69 -17.53
C ASP A 415 24.58 -0.03 -18.86
N GLU A 416 25.53 0.50 -19.64
CA GLU A 416 25.27 1.04 -20.98
C GLU A 416 24.67 -0.01 -21.93
N VAL A 417 25.28 -1.21 -22.01
CA VAL A 417 24.76 -2.30 -22.86
C VAL A 417 23.36 -2.73 -22.42
N ILE A 418 23.10 -2.77 -21.10
CA ILE A 418 21.79 -3.11 -20.55
C ILE A 418 20.75 -2.01 -20.81
N LEU A 419 21.16 -0.73 -20.83
CA LEU A 419 20.29 0.40 -21.18
C LEU A 419 19.83 0.32 -22.64
N GLU A 420 20.67 -0.14 -23.58
CA GLU A 420 20.27 -0.35 -24.97
C GLU A 420 19.08 -1.32 -25.11
N ASN A 421 18.98 -2.33 -24.23
CA ASN A 421 17.87 -3.28 -24.22
C ASN A 421 16.53 -2.69 -23.74
N ARG A 422 16.53 -1.46 -23.17
CA ARG A 422 15.30 -0.78 -22.73
C ARG A 422 14.60 -0.06 -23.88
N ASP A 423 15.32 0.26 -24.94
CA ASP A 423 14.83 1.09 -26.03
C ASP A 423 14.85 0.30 -27.35
N PRO A 424 13.70 -0.21 -27.84
CA PRO A 424 13.65 -0.99 -29.08
C PRO A 424 14.04 -0.18 -30.33
N HIS A 425 14.29 1.13 -30.20
CA HIS A 425 14.76 2.03 -31.25
C HIS A 425 16.15 2.62 -31.00
N SER A 426 16.92 2.06 -30.05
CA SER A 426 18.32 2.45 -29.82
C SER A 426 19.13 2.37 -31.13
N LEU A 427 19.84 3.46 -31.43
CA LEU A 427 20.49 3.85 -32.69
C LEU A 427 21.58 2.90 -33.22
N SER A 428 21.81 1.73 -32.61
CA SER A 428 22.82 0.75 -33.03
C SER A 428 22.39 -0.16 -34.19
N SER A 429 21.20 0.08 -34.75
CA SER A 429 20.60 -0.72 -35.84
C SER A 429 20.46 0.01 -37.18
N TRP A 430 21.20 1.11 -37.39
CA TRP A 430 21.35 1.79 -38.68
C TRP A 430 22.75 1.65 -39.25
#